data_AF-A0AAU8IWV4-F1
#
_entry.id   AF-A0AAU8IWV4-F1
#
_cell.length_a   1.000
_cell.length_b   1.000
_cell.length_c   1.000
_cell.angle_alpha   90.00
_cell.angle_beta   90.00
_cell.angle_gamma   90.00
#
_symmetry.space_group_name_H-M   'P 1'
#
loop_
_entity.id
_entity.type
_entity.pdbx_description
1 polymer ?
#
loop_
_entity_poly.entity_id
_entity_poly.type
_entity_poly.pdbx_seq_one_letter_code
_entity_poly.pdbx_strand_id
1 'polypeptide(L)' 'MNTTVHRHSGATTDPAGTGLALAVASTLFPPVTRAPEVATAAAPRRAARGRRAAVRG' A
#
# COMPACT_ATOMS: atom_id res chain seq x y z
N MET A 1 3.35 -39.40 -13.84
CA MET A 1 3.72 -38.10 -14.47
C MET A 1 4.51 -37.33 -13.44
N ASN A 2 5.81 -37.18 -13.63
CA ASN A 2 6.68 -36.50 -12.66
C ASN A 2 6.88 -35.06 -13.12
N THR A 3 6.40 -34.10 -12.34
CA THR A 3 6.64 -32.67 -12.58
C THR A 3 8.04 -32.32 -12.11
N THR A 4 8.96 -32.16 -13.05
CA THR A 4 10.30 -31.62 -12.77
C THR A 4 10.17 -30.14 -12.44
N VAL A 5 10.32 -29.79 -11.17
CA VAL A 5 10.32 -28.39 -10.73
C VAL A 5 11.69 -27.80 -11.07
N HIS A 6 11.76 -26.97 -12.11
CA HIS A 6 12.94 -26.17 -12.41
C HIS A 6 13.02 -25.01 -11.42
N ARG A 7 13.93 -25.11 -10.45
CA ARG A 7 14.27 -23.96 -9.61
C ARG A 7 15.08 -22.98 -10.44
N HIS A 8 14.57 -21.75 -10.60
CA HIS A 8 15.37 -20.68 -11.17
C HIS A 8 16.51 -20.38 -10.18
N SER A 9 17.74 -20.70 -10.60
CA SER A 9 18.96 -20.46 -9.85
C SER A 9 19.60 -19.20 -10.41
N GLY A 10 19.71 -18.13 -9.63
CA GLY A 10 20.72 -17.10 -9.89
C GLY A 10 20.25 -15.79 -10.51
N ALA A 11 19.17 -15.21 -10.00
CA ALA A 11 18.93 -13.76 -10.18
C ALA A 11 18.68 -13.02 -8.86
N THR A 12 18.75 -13.71 -7.72
CA THR A 12 18.29 -13.16 -6.43
C THR A 12 19.35 -12.37 -5.67
N THR A 13 20.61 -12.34 -6.13
CA THR A 13 21.74 -11.76 -5.38
C THR A 13 22.80 -11.03 -6.22
N ASP A 14 22.59 -10.85 -7.54
CA ASP A 14 23.47 -10.01 -8.34
C ASP A 14 23.07 -8.53 -8.18
N PRO A 15 23.93 -7.66 -7.61
CA PRO A 15 23.64 -6.24 -7.48
C PRO A 15 23.45 -5.55 -8.84
N ALA A 16 24.16 -5.99 -9.88
CA ALA A 16 24.03 -5.43 -11.22
C ALA A 16 22.65 -5.76 -11.83
N GLY A 17 22.25 -7.04 -11.77
CA GLY A 17 20.91 -7.48 -12.17
C GLY A 17 19.78 -6.81 -11.38
N THR A 18 19.99 -6.58 -10.08
CA THR A 18 19.04 -5.84 -9.24
C THR A 18 18.92 -4.37 -9.70
N GLY A 19 20.05 -3.71 -9.94
CA GLY A 19 20.07 -2.32 -10.45
C GLY A 19 19.39 -2.19 -11.80
N LEU A 20 19.63 -3.14 -12.72
CA LEU A 20 18.97 -3.20 -14.02
C LEU A 20 17.46 -3.38 -13.88
N ALA A 21 17.02 -4.34 -13.05
CA ALA A 21 15.59 -4.58 -12.82
C ALA A 21 14.88 -3.32 -12.28
N LEU A 22 15.52 -2.59 -11.36
CA LEU A 22 15.00 -1.33 -10.83
C LEU A 22 14.96 -0.23 -11.90
N ALA A 23 15.98 -0.10 -12.74
CA ALA A 23 16.01 0.87 -13.83
C ALA A 23 14.87 0.62 -14.84
N VAL A 24 14.69 -0.64 -15.24
CA VAL A 24 13.57 -1.06 -16.11
C VAL A 24 12.22 -0.77 -15.44
N ALA A 25 12.07 -1.12 -14.17
CA ALA A 25 10.84 -0.84 -13.42
C ALA A 25 10.53 0.67 -13.38
N SER A 26 11.53 1.54 -13.16
CA SER A 26 11.33 2.99 -13.16
C SER A 26 10.92 3.55 -14.54
N THR A 27 11.34 2.90 -15.62
CA THR A 27 10.97 3.27 -16.99
C THR A 27 9.52 2.85 -17.29
N LEU A 28 9.10 1.67 -16.83
CA LEU A 28 7.76 1.13 -17.05
C LEU A 28 6.71 1.74 -16.11
N PHE A 29 7.11 2.04 -14.87
CA PHE A 29 6.25 2.54 -13.81
C PHE A 29 6.76 3.91 -13.35
N PRO A 30 6.49 4.97 -14.13
CA PRO A 30 6.88 6.31 -13.75
C PRO A 30 6.25 6.65 -12.39
N PRO A 31 6.97 7.38 -11.52
CA PRO A 31 6.45 7.76 -10.21
C PRO A 31 5.17 8.58 -10.39
N VAL A 32 4.06 8.04 -9.87
CA VAL A 32 2.79 8.76 -9.84
C VAL A 32 2.85 9.77 -8.69
N THR A 33 2.59 11.05 -9.00
CA THR A 33 2.60 12.13 -7.99
C THR A 33 1.38 12.10 -7.08
N ARG A 34 0.33 11.41 -7.52
CA ARG A 34 -0.89 11.22 -6.74
C ARG A 34 -0.71 10.01 -5.83
N ALA A 35 -0.66 10.26 -4.52
CA ALA A 35 -0.76 9.19 -3.55
C ALA A 35 -2.05 8.39 -3.79
N PRO A 36 -2.03 7.05 -3.64
CA PRO A 36 -3.25 6.26 -3.67
C PRO A 36 -4.23 6.84 -2.66
N GLU A 37 -5.51 6.88 -2.99
CA GLU A 37 -6.57 7.27 -2.05
C GLU A 37 -6.66 6.18 -0.98
N VAL A 38 -5.79 6.25 0.02
CA VAL A 38 -5.83 5.40 1.19
C VAL A 38 -7.12 5.76 1.91
N ALA A 39 -8.10 4.85 1.88
CA ALA A 39 -9.35 5.04 2.59
C ALA A 39 -9.03 5.38 4.05
N THR A 40 -9.32 6.62 4.46
CA THR A 40 -9.12 7.08 5.83
C THR A 40 -9.90 6.16 6.75
N ALA A 41 -9.21 5.51 7.69
CA ALA A 41 -9.87 4.72 8.72
C ALA A 41 -10.93 5.59 9.41
N ALA A 42 -12.19 5.17 9.37
CA ALA A 42 -13.29 5.95 9.89
C ALA A 42 -13.05 6.25 11.38
N ALA A 43 -12.97 7.54 11.74
CA ALA A 43 -12.84 7.95 13.12
C ALA A 43 -14.10 7.53 13.91
N PRO A 44 -13.97 7.00 15.14
CA PRO A 44 -15.12 6.64 15.95
C PRO A 44 -15.96 7.89 16.25
N ARG A 45 -17.23 7.87 15.82
CA ARG A 45 -18.18 8.96 16.01
C ARG A 45 -18.52 9.06 17.50
N ARG A 46 -17.94 10.03 18.21
CA ARG A 46 -18.35 10.31 19.60
C ARG A 46 -19.82 10.72 19.61
N ALA A 47 -20.67 9.87 20.20
CA ALA A 47 -22.06 10.20 20.44
C ALA A 47 -22.15 11.32 21.48
N ALA A 48 -22.31 12.57 21.03
CA ALA A 48 -22.64 13.68 21.91
C ALA A 48 -24.08 13.51 22.39
N ARG A 49 -24.23 12.85 23.55
CA ARG A 49 -25.47 12.70 24.30
C ARG A 49 -26.13 14.07 24.48
N GLY A 50 -27.29 14.26 23.87
CA GLY A 50 -28.05 15.49 23.93
C GLY A 50 -28.29 15.95 25.36
N ARG A 51 -27.89 17.19 25.66
CA ARG A 51 -28.42 17.96 26.79
C ARG A 51 -29.17 19.15 26.20
N ARG A 52 -30.41 18.91 25.76
CA ARG A 52 -31.37 19.98 25.48
C ARG A 52 -31.80 20.61 26.81
N ALA A 53 -31.93 21.93 26.76
CA ALA A 53 -32.16 22.86 27.86
C ALA A 53 -33.36 22.54 28.77
N ALA A 54 -33.19 22.85 30.05
CA ALA A 54 -34.25 23.29 30.94
C ALA A 54 -33.70 24.36 31.88
N VAL A 55 -33.76 25.63 31.45
CA VAL A 55 -33.80 26.76 32.39
C VAL A 55 -35.25 27.23 32.37
N ARG A 56 -36.03 26.73 33.33
CA ARG A 56 -37.16 27.48 33.88
C ARG A 56 -36.60 28.22 35.09
N GLY A 57 -36.67 29.53 35.04
CA GLY A 57 -36.23 30.48 36.05
C GLY A 57 -36.39 31.87 35.48
#